data_AF-A0A959Y4N0-F1
#
_entry.id   AF-A0A959Y4N0-F1
#
_cell.length_a   1.000
_cell.length_b   1.000
_cell.length_c   1.000
_cell.angle_alpha   90.00
_cell.angle_beta   90.00
_cell.angle_gamma   90.00
#
_symmetry.space_group_name_H-M   'P 1'
#
loop_
_entity.id
_entity.type
_entity.pdbx_description
1 polymer ?
#
loop_
_entity_poly.entity_id
_entity_poly.type
_entity_poly.pdbx_seq_one_letter_code
_entity_poly.pdbx_strand_id
1 'polypeptide(L)' 'SPGLASGEGGTWRYYGVKVFNQPYLRQQEGSFAGYPFRSFVGDTFMGGYSDHFPVYVILVREK' A
#
# COMPACT_ATOMS: atom_id res chain seq x y z
N SER A 1 0.77 -2.25 15.87
CA SER A 1 1.09 -1.30 16.96
C SER A 1 0.71 -1.93 18.28
N PRO A 2 1.46 -1.67 19.37
CA PRO A 2 1.12 -2.20 20.68
C PRO A 2 -0.32 -1.85 21.08
N GLY A 3 -0.77 -0.60 20.93
CA GLY A 3 -2.14 -0.20 21.31
C GLY A 3 -3.29 -0.97 20.63
N LEU A 4 -3.12 -1.45 19.39
CA LEU A 4 -4.16 -2.23 18.71
C LEU A 4 -4.12 -3.73 19.05
N ALA A 5 -2.92 -4.27 19.30
CA ALA A 5 -2.71 -5.72 19.37
C ALA A 5 -2.30 -6.26 20.74
N SER A 6 -1.63 -5.46 21.58
CA SER A 6 -1.02 -5.92 22.83
C SER A 6 -1.08 -4.91 23.99
N GLY A 7 -1.68 -3.73 23.78
CA GLY A 7 -1.91 -2.72 24.81
C GLY A 7 -3.24 -2.95 25.52
N GLU A 8 -3.53 -2.14 26.54
CA GLU A 8 -4.80 -2.20 27.26
C GLU A 8 -5.98 -1.94 26.30
N GLY A 9 -6.88 -2.92 26.14
CA GLY A 9 -7.95 -2.91 25.13
C GLY A 9 -7.59 -3.53 23.76
N GLY A 10 -6.35 -4.01 23.59
CA GLY A 10 -5.88 -4.67 22.38
C GLY A 10 -6.54 -6.05 22.19
N THR A 11 -7.52 -6.13 21.30
CA THR A 11 -8.25 -7.37 20.95
C THR A 11 -7.93 -7.89 19.55
N TRP A 12 -7.17 -7.11 18.78
CA TRP A 12 -6.83 -7.45 17.41
C TRP A 12 -5.53 -8.25 17.34
N ARG A 13 -5.50 -9.31 16.53
CA ARG A 13 -4.29 -10.09 16.23
C ARG A 13 -3.78 -9.75 14.84
N TYR A 14 -2.46 -9.66 14.69
CA TYR A 14 -1.82 -9.50 13.39
C TYR A 14 -2.06 -10.76 12.55
N TYR A 15 -2.57 -10.58 11.32
CA TYR A 15 -2.78 -11.67 10.38
C TYR A 15 -1.77 -11.63 9.23
N GLY A 16 -1.42 -10.44 8.74
CA GLY A 16 -0.49 -10.30 7.63
C GLY A 16 -0.38 -8.89 7.10
N VAL A 17 0.55 -8.70 6.15
CA VAL A 17 0.73 -7.46 5.39
C VAL A 17 0.65 -7.78 3.90
N LYS A 18 0.12 -6.85 3.12
CA LYS A 18 0.05 -6.98 1.66
C LYS A 18 0.43 -5.67 0.99
N VAL A 19 1.04 -5.81 -0.18
CA VAL A 19 1.25 -4.71 -1.13
C VAL A 19 -0.02 -4.56 -1.95
N PHE A 20 -0.58 -3.36 -1.99
CA PHE A 20 -1.75 -3.05 -2.81
C PHE A 20 -1.29 -2.67 -4.22
N ASN A 21 -1.27 -3.66 -5.13
CA ASN A 21 -0.72 -3.54 -6.49
C ASN A 21 -1.79 -3.63 -7.59
N GLN A 22 -2.89 -2.90 -7.43
CA GLN A 22 -3.98 -2.93 -8.41
C GLN A 22 -3.52 -2.48 -9.81
N PRO A 23 -4.13 -2.98 -10.89
CA PRO A 23 -3.75 -2.63 -12.26
C PRO A 23 -3.64 -1.13 -12.51
N TYR A 24 -4.62 -0.34 -12.06
CA TYR A 24 -4.63 1.11 -12.28
C TYR A 24 -3.50 1.85 -11.54
N LEU A 25 -2.87 1.25 -10.53
CA LEU A 25 -1.70 1.84 -9.85
C LEU A 25 -0.40 1.62 -10.62
N ARG A 26 -0.42 0.85 -11.70
CA ARG A 26 0.76 0.50 -12.49
C ARG A 26 0.79 1.28 -13.79
N GLN A 27 1.99 1.59 -14.24
CA GLN A 27 2.21 2.01 -15.61
C GLN A 27 1.92 0.82 -16.54
N GLN A 28 1.07 1.03 -17.56
CA GLN A 28 0.60 -0.06 -18.44
C GLN A 28 1.56 -0.35 -19.59
N GLU A 29 2.32 0.66 -20.04
CA GLU A 29 3.06 0.62 -21.29
C GLU A 29 4.45 1.26 -21.17
N GLY A 30 5.29 1.03 -22.19
CA GLY A 30 6.65 1.53 -22.28
C GLY A 30 7.64 0.75 -21.39
N SER A 31 8.87 1.26 -21.31
CA SER A 31 9.98 0.57 -20.62
C SER A 31 9.79 0.39 -19.11
N PHE A 32 8.84 1.11 -18.51
CA PHE A 32 8.49 1.02 -17.09
C PHE A 32 7.13 0.34 -16.85
N ALA A 33 6.60 -0.39 -17.83
CA ALA A 33 5.37 -1.16 -17.64
C ALA A 33 5.48 -2.08 -16.41
N GLY A 34 4.44 -2.07 -15.56
CA GLY A 34 4.40 -2.80 -14.30
C GLY A 34 4.91 -2.04 -13.06
N TYR A 35 5.67 -0.95 -13.22
CA TYR A 35 6.11 -0.09 -12.11
C TYR A 35 4.97 0.83 -11.63
N PRO A 36 5.09 1.46 -10.43
CA PRO A 36 4.10 2.42 -9.97
C PRO A 36 3.86 3.53 -11.00
N PHE A 37 2.59 3.84 -11.25
CA PHE A 37 2.21 5.01 -12.04
C PHE A 37 2.45 6.25 -11.17
N ARG A 38 3.60 6.88 -11.36
CA ARG A 38 4.15 7.91 -10.47
C ARG A 38 3.43 9.24 -10.62
N SER A 39 3.28 9.99 -9.53
CA SER A 39 2.82 11.37 -9.60
C SER A 39 3.86 12.28 -10.25
N PHE A 40 5.15 12.09 -9.93
CA PHE A 40 6.23 12.92 -10.45
C PHE A 40 7.39 12.06 -10.97
N VAL A 41 8.06 12.57 -12.02
CA VAL A 41 9.36 12.10 -12.49
C VAL A 41 10.26 13.33 -12.61
N GLY A 42 11.22 13.45 -11.69
CA GLY A 42 11.92 14.72 -11.47
C GLY A 42 10.91 15.82 -11.12
N ASP A 43 10.98 16.95 -11.81
CA ASP A 43 10.07 18.09 -11.61
C ASP A 43 8.78 18.00 -12.45
N THR A 44 8.62 16.94 -13.25
CA THR A 44 7.46 16.80 -14.15
C THR A 44 6.34 16.01 -13.47
N PHE A 45 5.14 16.59 -13.40
CA PHE A 45 3.94 15.89 -12.96
C PHE A 45 3.40 14.99 -14.08
N MET A 46 3.33 13.69 -13.80
CA MET A 46 2.93 12.64 -14.76
C MET A 46 1.45 12.25 -14.64
N GLY A 47 0.72 12.76 -13.64
CA GLY A 47 -0.69 12.44 -13.42
C GLY A 47 -0.96 11.10 -12.72
N GLY A 48 0.07 10.40 -12.26
CA GLY A 48 -0.07 9.16 -11.48
C GLY A 48 -0.30 9.39 -9.99
N TYR A 49 -0.31 8.30 -9.22
CA TYR A 49 -0.77 8.27 -7.84
C TYR A 49 0.33 8.43 -6.78
N SER A 50 1.44 7.71 -6.95
CA SER A 50 2.57 7.72 -6.01
C SER A 50 3.78 7.05 -6.68
N ASP A 51 4.98 7.42 -6.26
CA ASP A 51 6.22 6.75 -6.65
C ASP A 51 6.37 5.35 -6.03
N HIS A 52 5.51 4.99 -5.05
CA HIS A 52 5.49 3.70 -4.36
C HIS A 52 4.09 3.09 -4.33
N PHE A 53 4.02 1.76 -4.22
CA PHE A 53 2.74 1.09 -3.96
C PHE A 53 2.34 1.23 -2.49
N PRO A 54 1.04 1.47 -2.20
CA PRO A 54 0.54 1.41 -0.84
C PRO A 54 0.71 0.01 -0.24
N VAL A 55 0.89 -0.04 1.08
CA VAL A 55 0.88 -1.28 1.85
C VAL A 55 -0.21 -1.21 2.91
N TYR A 56 -0.80 -2.35 3.23
CA TYR A 56 -1.81 -2.44 4.28
C TYR A 56 -1.60 -3.67 5.15
N VAL A 57 -1.99 -3.53 6.42
CA VAL A 57 -1.94 -4.60 7.42
C VAL A 57 -3.35 -5.14 7.62
N ILE A 58 -3.46 -6.46 7.72
CA ILE A 58 -4.69 -7.16 8.05
C ILE A 58 -4.62 -7.52 9.53
N LEU A 59 -5.62 -7.03 10.27
CA LEU A 59 -5.85 -7.33 11.67
C LEU A 59 -7.15 -8.12 11.79
N VAL A 60 -7.17 -9.16 12.62
CA VAL A 60 -8.35 -9.99 12.88
C VAL A 60 -8.72 -9.95 14.36
N ARG A 61 -10.01 -10.05 14.66
CA ARG A 61 -10.53 -10.11 16.02
C ARG A 61 -11.63 -11.16 16.08
N GLU A 62 -11.66 -11.94 17.14
CA GLU A 62 -12.75 -12.87 17.41
C GLU A 62 -14.03 -12.08 17.73
N LYS A 63 -15.19 -12.62 17.34
CA LYS A 63 -16.48 -11.97 17.58
C LYS A 63 -16.84 -11.96 19.06
#